data_AF-A0A257KEY8-F1
#
_entry.id   AF-A0A257KEY8-F1
#
_cell.length_a   1.000
_cell.length_b   1.000
_cell.length_c   1.000
_cell.angle_alpha   90.00
_cell.angle_beta   90.00
_cell.angle_gamma   90.00
#
_symmetry.space_group_name_H-M   'P 1'
#
loop_
_entity.id
_entity.type
_entity.pdbx_description
1 polymer ?
#
loop_
_entity_poly.entity_id
_entity_poly.type
_entity_poly.pdbx_seq_one_letter_code
_entity_poly.pdbx_strand_id
1 'polypeptide(L)'
;MAQSITLRDSRSIRLNRIRTVSRAMALICGTTSVLLSVAMALYWATTATPVLFTHAGMPYFPSEDLDLGGRFFAFVISMMPLGAFVCGLLIARRCFAAFARGEVFADRPIRDLRLFAIAIAASALLKPVAGAALTVLLSLHMATGTKAVAVNIGSDTLIALIFAGTVAVIASVMSEALAIADENRQFV
;
A
#
# COMPACT_ATOMS: atom_id res chain seq x y z
N MET A 1 45.75 0.88 18.43
CA MET A 1 44.91 2.07 18.70
C MET A 1 44.33 2.71 17.42
N ALA A 2 45.05 2.79 16.30
CA ALA A 2 44.52 3.35 15.05
C ALA A 2 43.42 2.50 14.37
N GLN A 3 43.52 1.17 14.37
CA GLN A 3 42.51 0.27 13.78
C GLN A 3 41.15 0.29 14.50
N SER A 4 41.12 0.54 15.82
CA SER A 4 39.87 0.64 16.58
C SER A 4 39.11 1.93 16.30
N ILE A 5 39.79 2.99 15.85
CA ILE A 5 39.19 4.29 15.52
C ILE A 5 38.55 4.23 14.13
N THR A 6 39.23 3.66 13.13
CA THR A 6 38.71 3.55 11.75
C THR A 6 37.47 2.65 11.64
N LEU A 7 37.41 1.58 12.43
CA LEU A 7 36.23 0.69 12.51
C LEU A 7 35.02 1.38 13.17
N ARG A 8 35.26 2.25 14.16
CA ARG A 8 34.21 2.99 14.86
C ARG A 8 33.59 4.07 13.95
N ASP A 9 34.40 4.76 13.16
CA ASP A 9 33.94 5.72 12.14
C ASP A 9 33.15 5.06 11.01
N SER A 10 33.61 3.90 10.53
CA SER A 10 32.89 3.14 9.49
C SER A 10 31.52 2.64 9.96
N ARG A 11 31.36 2.37 11.26
CA ARG A 11 30.08 1.96 11.86
C ARG A 11 29.13 3.15 12.04
N SER A 12 29.62 4.29 12.50
CA SER A 12 28.80 5.49 12.73
C SER A 12 28.23 6.05 11.42
N ILE A 13 29.03 6.09 10.34
CA ILE A 13 28.60 6.52 9.00
C ILE A 13 27.48 5.62 8.47
N ARG A 14 27.65 4.29 8.58
CA ARG A 14 26.62 3.31 8.13
C ARG A 14 25.31 3.47 8.89
N LEU A 15 25.38 3.62 10.22
CA LEU A 15 24.18 3.82 11.05
C LEU A 15 23.48 5.15 10.73
N ASN A 16 24.25 6.23 10.50
CA ASN A 16 23.67 7.52 10.13
C ASN A 16 22.97 7.46 8.77
N ARG A 17 23.57 6.77 7.78
CA ARG A 17 22.94 6.56 6.47
C ARG A 17 21.62 5.79 6.60
N ILE A 18 21.59 4.72 7.39
CA ILE A 18 20.35 3.96 7.65
C ILE A 18 19.28 4.87 8.25
N ARG A 19 19.63 5.66 9.28
CA ARG A 19 18.67 6.58 9.91
C ARG A 19 18.12 7.61 8.94
N THR A 20 18.97 8.22 8.11
CA THR A 20 18.55 9.23 7.12
C THR A 20 17.65 8.60 6.06
N VAL A 21 18.02 7.43 5.52
CA VAL A 21 17.21 6.73 4.52
C VAL A 21 15.87 6.31 5.11
N SER A 22 15.84 5.76 6.33
CA SER A 22 14.59 5.39 7.00
C SER A 22 13.70 6.60 7.29
N ARG A 23 14.27 7.76 7.66
CA ARG A 23 13.50 9.01 7.80
C ARG A 23 12.90 9.46 6.47
N ALA A 24 13.69 9.44 5.41
CA ALA A 24 13.22 9.80 4.07
C ALA A 24 12.08 8.88 3.62
N MET A 25 12.22 7.56 3.80
CA MET A 25 11.17 6.59 3.48
C MET A 25 9.90 6.80 4.31
N ALA A 26 10.03 7.08 5.61
CA ALA A 26 8.89 7.40 6.47
C ALA A 26 8.14 8.67 6.01
N LEU A 27 8.88 9.69 5.58
CA LEU A 27 8.30 10.91 5.02
C LEU A 27 7.58 10.60 3.70
N ILE A 28 8.26 9.91 2.78
CA ILE A 28 7.72 9.52 1.47
C ILE A 28 6.44 8.71 1.63
N CYS A 29 6.41 7.69 2.49
CA CYS A 29 5.19 6.91 2.74
C CYS A 29 4.05 7.80 3.25
N GLY A 30 4.34 8.74 4.16
CA GLY A 30 3.36 9.69 4.69
C GLY A 30 2.83 10.65 3.62
N THR A 31 3.72 11.27 2.85
CA THR A 31 3.34 12.20 1.77
C THR A 31 2.56 11.50 0.67
N THR A 32 3.00 10.30 0.25
CA THR A 32 2.30 9.49 -0.75
C THR A 32 0.92 9.07 -0.27
N SER A 33 0.77 8.72 1.01
CA SER A 33 -0.55 8.39 1.59
C SER A 33 -1.53 9.56 1.46
N VAL A 34 -1.13 10.75 1.89
CA VAL A 34 -1.97 11.95 1.83
C VAL A 34 -2.25 12.34 0.38
N LEU A 35 -1.23 12.34 -0.47
CA LEU A 35 -1.33 12.67 -1.88
C LEU A 35 -2.33 11.75 -2.60
N LEU A 36 -2.25 10.43 -2.35
CA LEU A 36 -3.16 9.46 -2.96
C LEU A 36 -4.62 9.65 -2.50
N SER A 37 -4.85 9.89 -1.21
CA SER A 37 -6.20 10.13 -0.68
C SER A 37 -6.81 11.42 -1.26
N VAL A 38 -6.04 12.50 -1.32
CA VAL A 38 -6.48 13.78 -1.91
C VAL A 38 -6.70 13.63 -3.41
N ALA A 39 -5.79 12.97 -4.13
CA ALA A 39 -5.92 12.73 -5.56
C ALA A 39 -7.17 11.91 -5.89
N MET A 40 -7.51 10.89 -5.10
CA MET A 40 -8.73 10.10 -5.28
C MET A 40 -10.00 10.93 -5.04
N ALA A 41 -10.01 11.75 -3.99
CA ALA A 41 -11.14 12.65 -3.72
C ALA A 41 -11.32 13.68 -4.84
N LEU A 42 -10.23 14.29 -5.32
CA LEU A 42 -10.26 15.21 -6.45
C LEU A 42 -10.70 14.51 -7.74
N TYR A 43 -10.19 13.31 -8.01
CA TYR A 43 -10.57 12.52 -9.19
C TYR A 43 -12.09 12.34 -9.26
N TRP A 44 -12.73 11.90 -8.18
CA TRP A 44 -14.19 11.71 -8.17
C TRP A 44 -14.98 13.04 -8.14
N ALA A 45 -14.40 14.12 -7.63
CA ALA A 45 -15.03 15.44 -7.60
C ALA A 45 -14.96 16.19 -8.95
N THR A 46 -13.87 16.06 -9.70
CA THR A 46 -13.59 16.88 -10.89
C THR A 46 -13.73 16.13 -12.21
N THR A 47 -13.67 14.79 -12.20
CA THR A 47 -13.69 14.01 -13.44
C THR A 47 -15.10 13.96 -14.02
N ALA A 48 -15.21 14.38 -15.28
CA ALA A 48 -16.47 14.34 -16.02
C ALA A 48 -16.95 12.89 -16.23
N THR A 49 -18.27 12.69 -16.18
CA THR A 49 -18.94 11.40 -16.41
C THR A 49 -18.37 10.58 -17.58
N PRO A 50 -18.20 11.12 -18.81
CA PRO A 50 -17.73 10.31 -19.95
C PRO A 50 -16.31 9.73 -19.77
N VAL A 51 -15.43 10.43 -19.05
CA VAL A 51 -14.06 9.97 -18.78
C VAL A 51 -14.06 8.77 -17.82
N LEU A 52 -14.98 8.74 -16.85
CA LEU A 52 -15.13 7.61 -15.92
C LEU A 52 -15.53 6.33 -16.65
N PHE A 53 -16.46 6.41 -17.61
CA PHE A 53 -16.89 5.27 -18.42
C PHE A 53 -15.78 4.75 -19.34
N THR A 54 -14.98 5.65 -19.91
CA THR A 54 -13.84 5.27 -20.75
C THR A 54 -12.77 4.53 -19.94
N HIS A 55 -12.45 5.01 -18.73
CA HIS A 55 -11.52 4.31 -17.84
C HIS A 55 -12.05 2.98 -17.31
N ALA A 56 -13.37 2.82 -17.21
CA ALA A 56 -13.99 1.55 -16.90
C ALA A 56 -14.00 0.56 -18.09
N GLY A 57 -13.46 0.96 -19.25
CA GLY A 57 -13.42 0.13 -20.46
C GLY A 57 -14.77 0.04 -21.17
N MET A 58 -15.69 0.96 -20.91
CA MET A 58 -17.02 0.96 -21.51
C MET A 58 -17.08 1.90 -22.73
N PRO A 59 -17.37 1.40 -23.94
CA PRO A 59 -17.24 2.15 -25.20
C PRO A 59 -18.37 3.15 -25.48
N TYR A 60 -19.30 3.36 -24.57
CA TYR A 60 -20.54 4.09 -24.84
C TYR A 60 -20.75 5.28 -23.90
N PHE A 61 -21.30 6.36 -24.46
CA PHE A 61 -21.57 7.61 -23.75
C PHE A 61 -22.96 7.55 -23.10
N PRO A 62 -23.08 7.76 -21.78
CA PRO A 62 -24.38 7.72 -21.11
C PRO A 62 -25.30 8.83 -21.64
N SER A 63 -26.60 8.56 -21.69
CA SER A 63 -27.64 9.51 -22.11
C SER A 63 -27.98 10.55 -21.03
N GLU A 64 -27.61 10.29 -19.78
CA GLU A 64 -27.76 11.18 -18.62
C GLU A 64 -26.48 11.18 -17.77
N ASP A 65 -26.26 12.26 -17.03
CA ASP A 65 -25.16 12.35 -16.09
C ASP A 65 -25.34 11.36 -14.92
N LEU A 66 -24.20 10.85 -14.41
CA LEU A 66 -24.22 9.95 -13.27
C LEU A 66 -24.73 10.71 -12.04
N ASP A 67 -25.83 10.24 -11.46
CA ASP A 67 -26.41 10.82 -10.25
C ASP A 67 -25.36 10.91 -9.12
N LEU A 68 -25.56 11.87 -8.22
CA LEU A 68 -24.69 12.12 -7.08
C LEU A 68 -24.55 10.86 -6.20
N GLY A 69 -25.63 10.07 -6.08
CA GLY A 69 -25.61 8.78 -5.39
C GLY A 69 -24.69 7.77 -6.09
N GLY A 70 -24.78 7.64 -7.41
CA GLY A 70 -23.92 6.76 -8.21
C GLY A 70 -22.44 7.10 -8.08
N ARG A 71 -22.10 8.40 -8.11
CA ARG A 71 -20.74 8.90 -7.85
C ARG A 71 -20.25 8.57 -6.45
N PHE A 72 -21.10 8.72 -5.43
CA PHE A 72 -20.74 8.41 -4.05
C PHE A 72 -20.45 6.90 -3.87
N PHE A 73 -21.29 6.02 -4.41
CA PHE A 73 -21.03 4.57 -4.34
C PHE A 73 -19.76 4.18 -5.10
N ALA A 74 -19.53 4.76 -6.28
CA ALA A 74 -18.33 4.49 -7.06
C ALA A 74 -17.05 4.97 -6.34
N PHE A 75 -17.13 6.12 -5.66
CA PHE A 75 -16.07 6.60 -4.78
C PHE A 75 -15.80 5.62 -3.64
N VAL A 76 -16.83 5.17 -2.91
CA VAL A 76 -16.68 4.22 -1.79
C VAL A 76 -16.05 2.90 -2.24
N ILE A 77 -16.49 2.35 -3.37
CA ILE A 77 -15.94 1.11 -3.96
C ILE A 77 -14.45 1.30 -4.30
N SER A 78 -14.10 2.42 -4.94
CA SER A 78 -12.71 2.75 -5.31
C SER A 78 -11.83 2.99 -4.08
N MET A 79 -12.41 3.48 -2.99
CA MET A 79 -11.72 3.78 -1.75
C MET A 79 -11.33 2.52 -0.97
N MET A 80 -12.00 1.38 -1.15
CA MET A 80 -11.65 0.14 -0.44
C MET A 80 -10.22 -0.36 -0.71
N PRO A 81 -9.81 -0.64 -1.98
CA PRO A 81 -8.44 -1.05 -2.26
C PRO A 81 -7.43 0.05 -1.94
N LEU A 82 -7.75 1.32 -2.22
CA LEU A 82 -6.87 2.43 -1.91
C LEU A 82 -6.66 2.60 -0.40
N GLY A 83 -7.71 2.46 0.39
CA GLY A 83 -7.66 2.54 1.85
C GLY A 83 -6.78 1.45 2.43
N ALA A 84 -6.89 0.22 1.95
CA ALA A 84 -5.99 -0.87 2.33
C ALA A 84 -4.52 -0.52 1.99
N PHE A 85 -4.27 0.03 0.81
CA PHE A 85 -2.92 0.47 0.40
C PHE A 85 -2.37 1.60 1.27
N VAL A 86 -3.17 2.63 1.55
CA VAL A 86 -2.83 3.75 2.42
C VAL A 86 -2.55 3.27 3.84
N CYS A 87 -3.37 2.37 4.38
CA CYS A 87 -3.11 1.72 5.66
C CYS A 87 -1.74 1.02 5.64
N GLY A 88 -1.43 0.28 4.57
CA GLY A 88 -0.11 -0.30 4.35
C GLY A 88 1.02 0.73 4.41
N LEU A 89 0.92 1.83 3.67
CA LEU A 89 1.92 2.90 3.68
C LEU A 89 2.10 3.53 5.08
N LEU A 90 1.02 3.71 5.84
CA LEU A 90 1.09 4.23 7.21
C LEU A 90 1.76 3.25 8.17
N ILE A 91 1.54 1.94 8.00
CA ILE A 91 2.24 0.90 8.75
C ILE A 91 3.73 0.87 8.37
N ALA A 92 4.06 0.93 7.08
CA ALA A 92 5.44 1.03 6.60
C ALA A 92 6.14 2.29 7.15
N ARG A 93 5.45 3.43 7.18
CA ARG A 93 5.94 4.66 7.82
C ARG A 93 6.30 4.45 9.29
N ARG A 94 5.47 3.73 10.05
CA ARG A 94 5.75 3.40 11.46
C ARG A 94 6.99 2.53 11.59
N CYS A 95 7.12 1.51 10.74
CA CYS A 95 8.30 0.64 10.66
C CYS A 95 9.58 1.43 10.38
N PHE A 96 9.59 2.26 9.32
CA PHE A 96 10.74 3.09 8.98
C PHE A 96 11.05 4.15 10.04
N ALA A 97 10.03 4.72 10.70
CA ALA A 97 10.25 5.63 11.81
C ALA A 97 10.92 4.93 13.00
N ALA A 98 10.63 3.66 13.26
CA ALA A 98 11.32 2.86 14.28
C ALA A 98 12.78 2.61 13.92
N PHE A 99 13.06 2.23 12.67
CA PHE A 99 14.44 2.08 12.18
C PHE A 99 15.25 3.38 12.26
N ALA A 100 14.61 4.52 11.98
CA ALA A 100 15.22 5.84 12.13
C ALA A 100 15.61 6.16 13.60
N ARG A 101 14.89 5.62 14.58
CA ARG A 101 15.23 5.74 16.00
C ARG A 101 16.30 4.75 16.46
N GLY A 102 16.70 3.80 15.61
CA GLY A 102 17.65 2.75 15.93
C GLY A 102 17.02 1.51 16.56
N GLU A 103 15.69 1.41 16.57
CA GLU A 103 14.92 0.25 17.05
C GLU A 103 14.92 -0.87 16.00
N VAL A 104 16.10 -1.32 15.54
CA VAL A 104 16.22 -2.31 14.45
C VAL A 104 15.94 -3.74 14.94
N PHE A 105 16.26 -4.03 16.20
CA PHE A 105 16.06 -5.34 16.86
C PHE A 105 14.94 -5.26 17.89
N ALA A 106 13.77 -4.80 17.45
CA ALA A 106 12.58 -4.76 18.26
C ALA A 106 11.45 -5.53 17.56
N ASP A 107 10.63 -6.23 18.33
CA ASP A 107 9.49 -6.99 17.82
C ASP A 107 8.51 -6.11 17.02
N ARG A 108 8.35 -4.85 17.46
CA ARG A 108 7.38 -3.90 16.88
C ARG A 108 7.60 -3.63 15.38
N PRO A 109 8.78 -3.21 14.89
CA PRO A 109 9.00 -3.02 13.45
C PRO A 109 8.89 -4.29 12.61
N ILE A 110 9.19 -5.47 13.17
CA ILE A 110 9.01 -6.76 12.47
C ILE A 110 7.52 -7.05 12.28
N ARG A 111 6.72 -6.85 13.34
CA ARG A 111 5.26 -6.94 13.26
C ARG A 111 4.68 -5.94 12.26
N ASP A 112 5.17 -4.69 12.27
CA ASP A 112 4.74 -3.67 11.31
C ASP A 112 5.07 -4.10 9.87
N LEU A 113 6.21 -4.76 9.62
CA LEU A 113 6.55 -5.28 8.28
C LEU A 113 5.56 -6.36 7.81
N ARG A 114 5.13 -7.26 8.71
CA ARG A 114 4.13 -8.28 8.41
C ARG A 114 2.74 -7.67 8.17
N LEU A 115 2.33 -6.70 8.99
CA LEU A 115 1.06 -5.99 8.79
C LEU A 115 1.05 -5.18 7.50
N PHE A 116 2.19 -4.58 7.12
CA PHE A 116 2.36 -3.92 5.83
C PHE A 116 2.13 -4.91 4.68
N ALA A 117 2.79 -6.08 4.70
CA ALA A 117 2.58 -7.11 3.70
C ALA A 117 1.11 -7.53 3.57
N ILE A 118 0.42 -7.77 4.70
CA ILE A 118 -1.00 -8.10 4.73
C ILE A 118 -1.85 -6.99 4.09
N ALA A 119 -1.57 -5.73 4.41
CA ALA A 119 -2.29 -4.59 3.84
C ALA A 119 -2.10 -4.48 2.32
N ILE A 120 -0.89 -4.72 1.81
CA ILE A 120 -0.61 -4.76 0.37
C ILE A 120 -1.35 -5.92 -0.31
N ALA A 121 -1.32 -7.11 0.28
CA ALA A 121 -2.07 -8.26 -0.24
C ALA A 121 -3.58 -8.00 -0.26
N ALA A 122 -4.14 -7.45 0.82
CA ALA A 122 -5.54 -7.08 0.90
C ALA A 122 -5.92 -6.05 -0.17
N SER A 123 -5.10 -5.01 -0.36
CA SER A 123 -5.27 -4.04 -1.43
C SER A 123 -5.26 -4.70 -2.81
N ALA A 124 -4.30 -5.59 -3.07
CA ALA A 124 -4.18 -6.27 -4.36
C ALA A 124 -5.41 -7.14 -4.67
N LEU A 125 -5.95 -7.84 -3.66
CA LEU A 125 -7.16 -8.66 -3.80
C LEU A 125 -8.44 -7.83 -3.93
N LEU A 126 -8.51 -6.68 -3.26
CA LEU A 126 -9.66 -5.77 -3.36
C LEU A 126 -9.75 -5.07 -4.72
N LYS A 127 -8.64 -4.86 -5.43
CA LYS A 127 -8.63 -4.19 -6.74
C LYS A 127 -9.55 -4.84 -7.79
N PRO A 128 -9.44 -6.15 -8.12
CA PRO A 128 -10.32 -6.77 -9.11
C PRO A 128 -11.78 -6.80 -8.65
N VAL A 129 -12.02 -6.95 -7.34
CA VAL A 129 -13.37 -6.92 -6.76
C VAL A 129 -14.00 -5.54 -6.92
N ALA A 130 -13.25 -4.48 -6.59
CA ALA A 130 -13.68 -3.10 -6.76
C ALA A 130 -13.91 -2.75 -8.24
N GLY A 131 -13.03 -3.21 -9.14
CA GLY A 131 -13.19 -3.06 -10.58
C GLY A 131 -14.50 -3.69 -11.08
N ALA A 132 -14.76 -4.95 -10.71
CA ALA A 132 -15.99 -5.64 -11.08
C ALA A 132 -17.25 -4.95 -10.53
N ALA A 133 -17.21 -4.51 -9.26
CA ALA A 133 -18.31 -3.79 -8.63
C ALA A 133 -18.58 -2.43 -9.31
N LEU A 134 -17.52 -1.71 -9.70
CA LEU A 134 -17.64 -0.47 -10.49
C LEU A 134 -18.25 -0.72 -11.86
N THR A 135 -17.82 -1.76 -12.59
CA THR A 135 -18.41 -2.06 -13.91
C THR A 135 -19.90 -2.40 -13.78
N VAL A 136 -20.29 -3.15 -12.75
CA VAL A 136 -21.71 -3.45 -12.48
C VAL A 136 -22.48 -2.16 -12.18
N LEU A 137 -21.98 -1.32 -11.27
CA LEU A 137 -22.63 -0.07 -10.88
C LEU A 137 -22.82 0.86 -12.09
N LEU A 138 -21.80 1.02 -12.92
CA LEU A 138 -21.88 1.85 -14.13
C LEU A 138 -22.77 1.22 -15.20
N SER A 139 -22.79 -0.12 -15.33
CA SER A 139 -23.66 -0.83 -16.27
C SER A 139 -25.15 -0.65 -15.96
N LEU A 140 -25.52 -0.44 -14.69
CA LEU A 140 -26.92 -0.15 -14.30
C LEU A 140 -27.42 1.20 -14.83
N HIS A 141 -26.51 2.12 -15.15
CA HIS A 141 -26.83 3.44 -15.69
C HIS A 141 -26.80 3.46 -17.23
N MET A 142 -26.65 2.29 -17.87
CA MET A 142 -26.70 2.18 -19.32
C MET A 142 -28.13 1.94 -19.81
N ALA A 143 -28.55 2.69 -20.83
CA ALA A 143 -29.89 2.60 -21.42
C ALA A 143 -30.20 1.23 -22.05
N THR A 144 -29.17 0.52 -22.52
CA THR A 144 -29.27 -0.81 -23.12
C THR A 144 -28.93 -1.86 -22.07
N GLY A 145 -29.88 -2.72 -21.70
CA GLY A 145 -29.79 -3.73 -20.62
C GLY A 145 -28.70 -4.81 -20.73
N THR A 146 -27.63 -4.58 -21.50
CA THR A 146 -26.41 -5.38 -21.51
C THR A 146 -25.58 -5.11 -20.26
N LYS A 147 -25.66 -6.02 -19.28
CA LYS A 147 -24.82 -6.01 -18.08
C LYS A 147 -23.44 -6.56 -18.45
N ALA A 148 -22.43 -5.70 -18.52
CA ALA A 148 -21.05 -6.12 -18.68
C ALA A 148 -20.39 -6.21 -17.29
N VAL A 149 -19.66 -7.29 -17.03
CA VAL A 149 -18.80 -7.42 -15.85
C VAL A 149 -17.38 -7.59 -16.37
N ALA A 150 -16.54 -6.56 -16.17
CA ALA A 150 -15.14 -6.62 -16.51
C ALA A 150 -14.35 -6.93 -15.23
N VAL A 151 -13.86 -8.17 -15.13
CA VAL A 151 -12.90 -8.54 -14.08
C VAL A 151 -11.51 -8.45 -14.69
N ASN A 152 -10.73 -7.46 -14.28
CA ASN A 152 -9.35 -7.32 -14.73
C ASN A 152 -8.39 -7.86 -13.67
N ILE A 153 -7.89 -9.08 -13.88
CA ILE A 153 -6.78 -9.63 -13.11
C ILE A 153 -5.52 -9.42 -13.94
N GLY A 154 -4.85 -8.30 -13.70
CA GLY A 154 -3.59 -7.96 -14.35
C GLY A 154 -2.37 -8.50 -13.61
N SER A 155 -1.23 -8.54 -14.31
CA SER A 155 0.08 -8.90 -13.76
C SER A 155 0.45 -8.10 -12.51
N ASP A 156 -0.03 -6.85 -12.39
CA ASP A 156 0.20 -6.00 -11.21
C ASP A 156 -0.33 -6.63 -9.92
N THR A 157 -1.45 -7.36 -9.98
CA THR A 157 -2.04 -8.04 -8.82
C THR A 157 -1.14 -9.19 -8.38
N LEU A 158 -0.66 -9.99 -9.34
CA LEU A 158 0.24 -11.10 -9.08
C LEU A 158 1.58 -10.61 -8.50
N ILE A 159 2.17 -9.57 -9.10
CA ILE A 159 3.41 -8.95 -8.63
C ILE A 159 3.24 -8.42 -7.19
N ALA A 160 2.13 -7.74 -6.90
CA ALA A 160 1.84 -7.23 -5.57
C ALA A 160 1.68 -8.35 -4.53
N LEU A 161 1.03 -9.46 -4.88
CA LEU A 161 0.89 -10.63 -4.00
C LEU A 161 2.22 -11.33 -3.75
N ILE A 162 3.04 -11.52 -4.77
CA ILE A 162 4.39 -12.10 -4.63
C ILE A 162 5.27 -11.19 -3.77
N PHE A 163 5.21 -9.88 -4.00
CA PHE A 163 5.92 -8.91 -3.18
C PHE A 163 5.47 -8.99 -1.72
N ALA A 164 4.16 -8.95 -1.45
CA ALA A 164 3.61 -9.08 -0.11
C ALA A 164 4.04 -10.40 0.55
N GLY A 165 3.95 -11.53 -0.16
CA GLY A 165 4.41 -12.82 0.34
C GLY A 165 5.90 -12.83 0.68
N THR A 166 6.74 -12.24 -0.18
CA THR A 166 8.19 -12.10 0.06
C THR A 166 8.45 -11.29 1.32
N VAL A 167 7.80 -10.13 1.48
CA VAL A 167 7.94 -9.29 2.67
C VAL A 167 7.47 -10.02 3.93
N ALA A 168 6.37 -10.78 3.85
CA ALA A 168 5.86 -11.58 4.97
C ALA A 168 6.87 -12.67 5.39
N VAL A 169 7.49 -13.36 4.44
CA VAL A 169 8.53 -14.36 4.71
C VAL A 169 9.75 -13.70 5.36
N ILE A 170 10.21 -12.56 4.84
CA ILE A 170 11.32 -11.81 5.44
C ILE A 170 11.00 -11.41 6.89
N ALA A 171 9.79 -10.92 7.15
CA ALA A 171 9.36 -10.57 8.50
C ALA A 171 9.39 -11.79 9.44
N SER A 172 8.94 -12.96 8.99
CA SER A 172 9.00 -14.21 9.77
C SER A 172 10.44 -14.62 10.08
N VAL A 173 11.34 -14.57 9.08
CA VAL A 173 12.77 -14.88 9.26
C VAL A 173 13.43 -13.90 10.23
N MET A 174 13.11 -12.60 10.14
CA MET A 174 13.62 -11.60 11.09
C MET A 174 13.11 -11.84 12.51
N SER A 175 11.87 -12.29 12.68
CA SER A 175 11.29 -12.66 13.98
C SER A 175 12.09 -13.78 14.63
N GLU A 176 12.43 -14.81 13.86
CA GLU A 176 13.23 -15.95 14.34
C GLU A 176 14.65 -15.51 14.73
N ALA A 177 15.28 -14.68 13.90
CA ALA A 177 16.60 -14.14 14.20
C ALA A 177 16.61 -13.29 15.47
N LEU A 178 15.52 -12.56 15.76
CA LEU A 178 15.38 -11.80 16.99
C LEU A 178 15.21 -12.71 18.20
N ALA A 179 14.42 -13.79 18.10
CA ALA A 179 14.26 -14.78 19.18
C ALA A 179 15.60 -15.41 19.56
N ILE A 180 16.39 -15.85 18.57
CA ILE A 180 17.73 -16.42 18.79
C ILE A 180 18.68 -15.38 19.42
N ALA A 181 18.58 -14.11 19.02
CA ALA A 181 19.40 -13.04 19.59
C ALA A 181 19.03 -12.74 21.06
N ASP A 182 17.75 -12.83 21.41
CA ASP A 182 17.27 -12.61 22.77
C ASP A 182 17.60 -13.80 23.69
N GLU A 183 17.57 -15.04 23.20
CA GLU A 183 18.07 -16.21 23.93
C GLU A 183 19.56 -16.06 24.26
N ASN A 184 20.40 -15.67 23.28
CA ASN A 184 21.83 -15.45 23.51
C ASN A 184 22.11 -14.36 24.55
N ARG A 185 21.22 -13.38 24.74
CA ARG A 185 21.35 -12.36 25.80
C ARG A 185 21.04 -12.90 27.20
N GLN A 186 20.31 -14.01 27.31
CA GLN A 186 19.98 -14.63 28.60
C GLN A 186 21.11 -15.54 29.12
N PHE A 187 22.03 -15.96 28.23
CA PHE A 187 23.15 -16.84 28.58
C PHE A 187 24.47 -16.11 28.91
N VAL A 188 24.53 -14.78 28.78
CA VAL A 188 25.70 -13.93 29.11
C VAL A 188 25.41 -13.09 30.35
#